data_AF-A0A7K5S588-F1
#
_entry.id   AF-A0A7K5S588-F1
#
_cell.length_a   1.000
_cell.length_b   1.000
_cell.length_c   1.000
_cell.angle_alpha   90.00
_cell.angle_beta   90.00
_cell.angle_gamma   90.00
#
_symmetry.space_group_name_H-M   'P 1'
#
loop_
_entity.id
_entity.type
_entity.pdbx_description
1 polymer ?
#
loop_
_entity_poly.entity_id
_entity_poly.type
_entity_poly.pdbx_seq_one_letter_code
_entity_poly.pdbx_strand_id
1 'polypeptide(L)' 'AFISRRTSSEVVQRQKRNYGYDSSVYGAPQDPLEAKREVCELNPDCDELADQIGLQEAYRRYYGLV' A
#
# COMPACT_ATOMS: atom_id res chain seq x y z
N ALA A 1 19.51 12.56 60.66
CA ALA A 1 18.86 11.34 60.16
C ALA A 1 18.59 11.51 58.67
N PHE A 2 19.12 10.60 57.83
CA PHE A 2 19.02 10.67 56.38
C PHE A 2 17.65 10.12 55.94
N ILE A 3 16.75 10.98 55.46
CA ILE A 3 15.53 10.53 54.80
C ILE A 3 15.86 10.34 53.31
N SER A 4 16.07 9.08 52.93
CA SER A 4 16.26 8.67 51.56
C SER A 4 14.93 8.83 50.80
N ARG A 5 14.75 9.97 50.11
CA ARG A 5 13.72 10.10 49.07
C ARG A 5 14.19 9.32 47.85
N ARG A 6 13.80 8.05 47.75
CA ARG A 6 13.93 7.27 46.52
C ARG A 6 12.82 7.67 45.56
N THR A 7 13.00 8.79 44.88
CA THR A 7 12.36 9.06 43.60
C THR A 7 13.20 8.36 42.53
N SER A 8 12.69 7.31 41.89
CA SER A 8 12.82 7.19 40.42
C SER A 8 12.17 5.94 39.85
N SER A 9 11.36 6.21 38.81
CA SER A 9 11.22 5.42 37.57
C SER A 9 10.73 3.98 37.67
N GLU A 10 9.42 3.81 37.83
CA GLU A 10 8.74 2.68 37.20
C GLU A 10 8.65 2.98 35.69
N VAL A 11 9.63 2.47 34.94
CA VAL A 11 9.59 2.41 33.49
C VAL A 11 8.43 1.49 33.09
N VAL A 12 7.29 2.08 32.71
CA VAL A 12 6.18 1.34 32.11
C VAL A 12 6.74 0.64 30.88
N GLN A 13 6.84 -0.68 30.96
CA GLN A 13 7.32 -1.54 29.89
C GLN A 13 6.32 -1.38 28.73
N ARG A 14 6.64 -0.48 27.80
CA ARG A 14 5.79 -0.16 26.64
C ARG A 14 5.56 -1.47 25.91
N GLN A 15 4.33 -1.98 25.98
CA GLN A 15 3.93 -3.24 25.38
C GLN A 15 4.34 -3.17 23.90
N LYS A 16 5.32 -4.01 23.54
CA LYS A 16 5.87 -4.08 22.19
C LYS A 16 4.68 -4.41 21.29
N ARG A 17 4.17 -3.41 20.57
CA ARG A 17 3.19 -3.67 19.53
C ARG A 17 3.92 -4.59 18.57
N ASN A 18 3.55 -5.87 18.57
CA ASN A 18 3.88 -6.74 17.46
C ASN A 18 3.21 -6.04 16.28
N TYR A 19 3.97 -5.22 15.55
CA TYR A 19 3.73 -5.03 14.15
C TYR A 19 3.85 -6.45 13.60
N GLY A 20 2.73 -7.18 13.66
CA GLY A 20 2.50 -8.29 12.77
C GLY A 20 2.90 -7.71 11.44
N TYR A 21 3.99 -8.25 10.91
CA TYR A 21 4.39 -8.07 9.53
C TYR A 21 3.17 -8.56 8.76
N ASP A 22 2.24 -7.64 8.57
CA ASP A 22 0.99 -7.84 7.89
C ASP A 22 1.44 -7.97 6.45
N SER A 23 1.74 -9.22 6.12
CA SER A 23 2.06 -9.72 4.80
C SER A 23 0.81 -9.65 3.93
N SER A 24 0.04 -8.56 3.99
CA SER A 24 -1.07 -8.27 3.08
C SER A 24 -0.60 -8.04 1.65
N VAL A 25 0.69 -7.76 1.44
CA VAL A 25 1.28 -7.61 0.11
C VAL A 25 1.24 -8.92 -0.71
N TYR A 26 1.16 -10.08 -0.05
CA TYR A 26 1.13 -11.39 -0.73
C TYR A 26 -0.27 -12.02 -0.83
N GLY A 27 -1.32 -11.35 -0.36
CA GLY A 27 -2.63 -11.97 -0.14
C GLY A 27 -3.79 -11.49 -1.01
N ALA A 28 -3.63 -10.38 -1.74
CA ALA A 28 -4.66 -9.95 -2.68
C ALA A 28 -4.61 -10.87 -3.92
N PRO A 29 -5.75 -11.41 -4.39
CA PRO A 29 -5.81 -12.00 -5.71
C PRO A 29 -5.29 -10.94 -6.68
N GLN A 30 -4.22 -11.21 -7.43
CA GLN A 30 -3.79 -10.34 -8.52
C GLN A 30 -5.01 -10.18 -9.43
N ASP A 31 -5.63 -9.01 -9.41
CA ASP A 31 -6.68 -8.70 -10.36
C ASP A 31 -6.03 -8.87 -11.74
N PRO A 32 -6.60 -9.69 -12.65
CA PRO A 32 -6.08 -9.76 -14.02
C PRO A 32 -6.05 -8.39 -14.72
N LEU A 33 -6.72 -7.37 -14.19
CA LEU A 33 -6.62 -5.98 -14.61
C LEU A 33 -5.42 -5.23 -14.00
N GLU A 34 -4.81 -5.69 -12.90
CA GLU A 34 -3.63 -5.07 -12.26
C GLU A 34 -2.48 -4.93 -13.26
N ALA A 35 -2.18 -6.00 -14.01
CA ALA A 35 -1.13 -5.96 -15.04
C ALA A 35 -1.44 -4.95 -16.16
N LYS A 36 -2.72 -4.71 -16.46
CA LYS A 36 -3.14 -3.67 -17.43
C LYS A 36 -3.07 -2.28 -16.80
N ARG A 37 -3.31 -2.14 -15.49
CA ARG A 37 -3.14 -0.90 -14.72
C ARG A 37 -1.69 -0.48 -14.75
N GLU A 38 -0.78 -1.37 -14.35
CA GLU A 38 0.66 -1.06 -14.33
C GLU A 38 1.17 -0.59 -15.69
N VAL A 39 0.72 -1.20 -16.80
CA VAL A 39 1.12 -0.77 -18.14
C VAL A 39 0.50 0.57 -18.53
N CYS A 40 -0.76 0.82 -18.17
CA CYS A 40 -1.46 2.06 -18.51
C CYS A 40 -0.95 3.24 -17.68
N GLU A 41 -0.60 3.03 -16.41
CA GLU A 41 0.02 4.04 -15.52
C GLU A 41 1.40 4.52 -16.02
N LEU A 42 2.11 3.69 -16.78
CA LEU A 42 3.38 4.09 -17.41
C LEU A 42 3.20 5.06 -18.59
N ASN A 43 1.97 5.22 -19.10
CA ASN A 43 1.67 6.10 -20.21
C ASN A 43 0.64 7.16 -19.78
N PRO A 44 1.03 8.45 -19.68
CA PRO A 44 0.13 9.51 -19.19
C PRO A 44 -1.16 9.61 -20.01
N ASP A 45 -1.08 9.38 -21.33
CA ASP A 45 -2.27 9.46 -22.19
C ASP A 45 -3.21 8.26 -22.01
N CYS A 46 -2.67 7.10 -21.60
CA CYS A 46 -3.49 5.94 -21.25
C CYS A 46 -4.16 6.15 -19.89
N ASP A 47 -3.41 6.65 -18.90
CA ASP A 47 -3.88 6.89 -17.54
C ASP A 47 -5.03 7.92 -17.52
N GLU A 48 -4.84 9.08 -18.14
CA GLU A 48 -5.91 10.10 -18.25
C GLU A 48 -7.15 9.58 -19.01
N LEU A 49 -6.94 8.70 -20.00
CA LEU A 49 -8.04 8.08 -20.73
C LEU A 49 -8.76 7.02 -19.87
N ALA A 50 -8.01 6.26 -19.07
CA ALA A 50 -8.56 5.26 -18.16
C ALA A 50 -9.49 5.89 -17.11
N ASP A 51 -9.22 7.12 -16.68
CA ASP A 51 -10.11 7.89 -15.80
C ASP A 51 -11.44 8.27 -16.47
N GLN A 52 -11.44 8.44 -17.79
CA GLN A 52 -12.63 8.88 -18.54
C GLN A 52 -13.49 7.71 -19.02
N ILE A 53 -12.87 6.64 -19.53
CA ILE A 53 -13.57 5.53 -20.21
C ILE A 53 -13.36 4.17 -19.53
N GLY A 54 -12.53 4.12 -18.49
CA GLY A 54 -12.14 2.90 -17.80
C GLY A 54 -10.89 2.25 -18.39
N LEU A 55 -10.11 1.61 -17.50
CA LEU A 55 -8.85 0.95 -17.83
C LEU A 55 -8.94 -0.03 -19.00
N GLN A 56 -9.97 -0.87 -19.01
CA GLN A 56 -10.06 -1.96 -19.99
C GLN A 56 -10.22 -1.44 -21.43
N GLU A 57 -10.95 -0.34 -21.59
CA GLU A 57 -11.17 0.31 -22.88
C GLU A 57 -9.99 1.22 -23.27
N ALA A 58 -9.42 1.96 -22.31
CA ALA A 58 -8.21 2.76 -22.55
C ALA A 58 -7.04 1.87 -22.98
N TYR A 59 -6.79 0.78 -22.24
CA TYR A 59 -5.77 -0.21 -22.58
C TYR A 59 -6.01 -0.83 -23.96
N ARG A 60 -7.28 -1.12 -24.32
CA ARG A 60 -7.62 -1.64 -25.64
C ARG A 60 -7.31 -0.65 -26.77
N ARG A 61 -7.47 0.66 -26.55
CA ARG A 61 -7.15 1.66 -27.59
C ARG A 61 -5.66 1.86 -27.82
N TYR A 62 -4.85 1.76 -26.77
CA TYR A 62 -3.40 1.94 -26.87
C TYR A 62 -2.65 0.65 -27.19
N TYR A 63 -3.07 -0.47 -26.60
CA TYR A 63 -2.34 -1.74 -26.63
C TYR A 63 -3.17 -2.90 -27.19
N GLY A 64 -4.46 -2.69 -27.48
CA GLY A 64 -5.26 -3.69 -28.18
C GLY A 64 -4.80 -3.79 -29.63
N LEU A 65 -4.37 -5.00 -30.01
CA LEU A 65 -4.17 -5.32 -31.42
C LEU A 65 -5.55 -5.35 -32.10
N VAL A 66 -5.64 -4.68 -33.25
CA VAL A 66 -6.82 -4.70 -34.12
C VAL A 66 -7.00 -6.08 -34.73
#